data_AF-A0AAV8WNY7-F1
#
_entry.id   AF-A0AAV8WNY7-F1
#
_cell.length_a   1.000
_cell.length_b   1.000
_cell.length_c   1.000
_cell.angle_alpha   90.00
_cell.angle_beta   90.00
_cell.angle_gamma   90.00
#
_symmetry.space_group_name_H-M   'P 1'
#
loop_
_entity.id
_entity.type
_entity.pdbx_description
1 polymer ?
#
loop_
_entity_poly.entity_id
_entity_poly.type
_entity_poly.pdbx_seq_one_letter_code
_entity_poly.pdbx_strand_id
1 'polypeptide(L)'
;MERAQVLEPVLQQQLKPHLIGLKPRPSIYFPEFIAANQKSRADNIIGGTKQEQVEKIMKDISQFKKSTNVDKVIVLWTANTECFSNIIEGVNDTAENLKSSIAKDNSELSPSVLFAYASIAMGCTYINGSPQNTFVPGIIDYAEKQGVFIAGDDFKSGQTKIKSVLVDFLVGAGIKPVSIVSYNHLGNNDGKICQHPNSLDRKSSNFSYFQISKSNVVDDMVESNDILYKPGEKPDHVVVIKYVPYVGDSKRALDEYTSEIMMGGSNTIVIHNTCEDSLLATPIILDLIILAELFSRIKIKRENWSDEEYASFHPVMSLLSYLCKAPLVPSGTPIVNALSKQRSCIENVMKACIGLPPDNNMTLEHKVPFLMKDISTEPKSKKLKRIENGSN
;
A
#
# COMPACT_ATOMS: atom_id res chain seq x y z
N MET A 1 -19.90 4.62 -12.50
CA MET A 1 -20.45 4.45 -11.15
C MET A 1 -21.40 3.27 -11.10
N GLU A 2 -22.42 3.22 -11.97
CA GLU A 2 -23.43 2.15 -12.01
C GLU A 2 -22.83 0.73 -12.00
N ARG A 3 -21.83 0.46 -12.85
CA ARG A 3 -21.12 -0.83 -12.88
C ARG A 3 -20.41 -1.21 -11.58
N ALA A 4 -19.95 -0.23 -10.80
CA ALA A 4 -19.19 -0.47 -9.58
C ALA A 4 -20.10 -0.77 -8.38
N GLN A 5 -21.34 -0.28 -8.38
CA GLN A 5 -22.33 -0.50 -7.32
C GLN A 5 -21.82 -0.13 -5.90
N VAL A 6 -20.99 0.91 -5.80
CA VAL A 6 -20.39 1.39 -4.54
C VAL A 6 -21.21 2.52 -3.91
N LEU A 7 -21.56 3.52 -4.70
CA LEU A 7 -22.26 4.72 -4.22
C LEU A 7 -23.77 4.51 -4.23
N GLU A 8 -24.46 5.13 -3.28
CA GLU A 8 -25.92 5.13 -3.22
C GLU A 8 -26.56 5.67 -4.51
N PRO A 9 -27.69 5.11 -4.98
CA PRO A 9 -28.31 5.50 -6.26
C PRO A 9 -28.60 7.00 -6.38
N VAL A 10 -29.06 7.64 -5.30
CA VAL A 10 -29.35 9.09 -5.29
C VAL A 10 -28.07 9.90 -5.53
N LEU A 11 -26.97 9.51 -4.89
CA LEU A 11 -25.68 10.18 -5.09
C LEU A 11 -25.17 9.97 -6.51
N GLN A 12 -25.34 8.78 -7.09
CA GLN A 12 -24.98 8.53 -8.49
C GLN A 12 -25.76 9.44 -9.45
N GLN A 13 -27.05 9.67 -9.20
CA GLN A 13 -27.87 10.58 -10.00
C GLN A 13 -27.38 12.03 -9.90
N GLN A 14 -27.07 12.50 -8.69
CA GLN A 14 -26.52 13.83 -8.45
C GLN A 14 -25.15 14.03 -9.12
N LEU A 15 -24.29 13.00 -9.12
CA LEU A 15 -22.95 13.08 -9.71
C LEU A 15 -22.92 12.83 -11.22
N LYS A 16 -23.99 12.29 -11.82
CA LYS A 16 -24.05 11.95 -13.24
C LYS A 16 -23.70 13.14 -14.17
N PRO A 17 -24.23 14.36 -13.99
CA PRO A 17 -23.89 15.51 -14.83
C PRO A 17 -22.39 15.87 -14.79
N HIS A 18 -21.74 15.63 -13.65
CA HIS A 18 -20.33 15.97 -13.44
C HIS A 18 -19.37 14.91 -14.00
N LEU A 19 -19.76 13.64 -13.98
CA LEU A 19 -18.86 12.52 -14.28
C LEU A 19 -19.07 11.90 -15.66
N ILE A 20 -20.22 12.11 -16.31
CA ILE A 20 -20.52 11.48 -17.62
C ILE A 20 -19.56 11.93 -18.74
N GLY A 21 -18.99 13.14 -18.63
CA GLY A 21 -17.99 13.66 -19.55
C GLY A 21 -16.58 13.11 -19.33
N LEU A 22 -16.30 12.51 -18.17
CA LEU A 22 -14.98 11.97 -17.83
C LEU A 22 -14.81 10.58 -18.41
N LYS A 23 -14.18 10.49 -19.58
CA LYS A 23 -13.90 9.23 -20.28
C LYS A 23 -12.42 8.85 -20.11
N PRO A 24 -12.11 7.62 -19.68
CA PRO A 24 -10.73 7.13 -19.64
C PRO A 24 -10.07 7.17 -21.02
N ARG A 25 -8.79 7.53 -21.07
CA ARG A 25 -7.97 7.38 -22.28
C ARG A 25 -7.76 5.90 -22.59
N PRO A 26 -7.47 5.54 -23.86
CA PRO A 26 -7.01 4.20 -24.20
C PRO A 26 -5.79 3.82 -23.36
N SER A 27 -5.64 2.54 -23.02
CA SER A 27 -4.54 2.03 -22.19
C SER A 27 -3.81 0.85 -22.83
N ILE A 28 -2.66 0.50 -22.28
CA ILE A 28 -1.88 -0.68 -22.68
C ILE A 28 -2.59 -1.93 -22.16
N TYR A 29 -2.73 -2.95 -23.01
CA TYR A 29 -3.36 -4.22 -22.65
C TYR A 29 -2.53 -5.40 -23.17
N PHE A 30 -1.94 -6.14 -22.24
CA PHE A 30 -1.24 -7.40 -22.50
C PHE A 30 -2.01 -8.55 -21.83
N PRO A 31 -2.74 -9.38 -22.59
CA PRO A 31 -3.61 -10.43 -22.05
C PRO A 31 -2.90 -11.40 -21.09
N GLU A 32 -1.62 -11.65 -21.30
CA GLU A 32 -0.81 -12.58 -20.51
C GLU A 32 -0.53 -12.10 -19.08
N PHE A 33 -0.65 -10.79 -18.81
CA PHE A 33 -0.39 -10.22 -17.49
C PHE A 33 -1.61 -10.18 -16.58
N ILE A 34 -2.84 -10.33 -17.10
CA ILE A 34 -4.06 -10.27 -16.28
C ILE A 34 -4.96 -11.48 -16.52
N ALA A 35 -6.01 -11.64 -15.70
CA ALA A 35 -6.93 -12.78 -15.86
C ALA A 35 -7.60 -12.79 -17.24
N ALA A 36 -7.63 -13.96 -17.91
CA ALA A 36 -8.23 -14.11 -19.24
C ALA A 36 -9.71 -13.66 -19.33
N ASN A 37 -10.42 -13.69 -18.21
CA ASN A 37 -11.81 -13.22 -18.10
C ASN A 37 -11.98 -11.69 -18.24
N GLN A 38 -10.89 -10.94 -18.41
CA GLN A 38 -10.89 -9.50 -18.67
C GLN A 38 -10.91 -9.19 -20.17
N LYS A 39 -10.73 -10.19 -21.05
CA LYS A 39 -10.69 -9.99 -22.51
C LYS A 39 -11.91 -9.24 -23.07
N SER A 40 -13.11 -9.56 -22.58
CA SER A 40 -14.35 -8.91 -23.04
C SER A 40 -14.51 -7.46 -22.59
N ARG A 41 -13.67 -6.99 -21.64
CA ARG A 41 -13.68 -5.62 -21.13
C ARG A 41 -12.69 -4.71 -21.85
N ALA A 42 -11.72 -5.26 -22.56
CA ALA A 42 -10.65 -4.51 -23.20
C ALA A 42 -11.10 -4.01 -24.59
N ASP A 43 -11.77 -2.85 -24.63
CA ASP A 43 -12.27 -2.19 -25.85
C ASP A 43 -11.60 -0.83 -26.14
N ASN A 44 -10.72 -0.37 -25.25
CA ASN A 44 -10.09 0.94 -25.30
C ASN A 44 -8.56 0.81 -25.14
N ILE A 45 -7.89 0.38 -26.21
CA ILE A 45 -6.50 -0.11 -26.17
C ILE A 45 -5.56 0.78 -27.01
N ILE A 46 -4.33 0.97 -26.53
CA ILE A 46 -3.21 1.54 -27.30
C ILE A 46 -2.50 0.39 -28.04
N GLY A 47 -2.49 0.44 -29.37
CA GLY A 47 -1.73 -0.49 -30.22
C GLY A 47 -0.26 -0.08 -30.41
N GLY A 48 0.47 -0.85 -31.21
CA GLY A 48 1.88 -0.60 -31.53
C GLY A 48 2.85 -1.38 -30.64
N THR A 49 4.14 -1.09 -30.85
CA THR A 49 5.26 -1.58 -30.04
C THR A 49 5.21 -0.99 -28.62
N LYS A 50 5.91 -1.61 -27.67
CA LYS A 50 6.06 -1.12 -26.29
C LYS A 50 6.69 0.26 -26.25
N GLN A 51 7.62 0.53 -27.18
CA GLN A 51 8.22 1.85 -27.34
C GLN A 51 7.15 2.90 -27.72
N GLU A 52 6.34 2.64 -28.75
CA GLU A 52 5.24 3.53 -29.17
C GLU A 52 4.19 3.71 -28.07
N GLN A 53 3.92 2.65 -27.30
CA GLN A 53 3.02 2.68 -26.16
C GLN A 53 3.54 3.58 -25.03
N VAL A 54 4.82 3.45 -24.67
CA VAL A 54 5.48 4.32 -23.67
C VAL A 54 5.44 5.78 -24.13
N GLU A 55 5.78 6.06 -25.38
CA GLU A 55 5.72 7.40 -25.96
C GLU A 55 4.30 7.98 -25.93
N LYS A 56 3.29 7.13 -26.18
CA LYS A 56 1.89 7.52 -26.08
C LYS A 56 1.51 7.89 -24.64
N ILE A 57 1.93 7.12 -23.63
CA ILE A 57 1.70 7.46 -22.22
C ILE A 57 2.40 8.77 -21.85
N MET A 58 3.65 8.98 -22.26
CA MET A 58 4.38 10.22 -22.04
C MET A 58 3.67 11.43 -22.68
N LYS A 59 3.15 11.26 -23.91
CA LYS A 59 2.33 12.27 -24.59
C LYS A 59 1.04 12.56 -23.85
N ASP A 60 0.37 11.54 -23.32
CA ASP A 60 -0.87 11.70 -22.56
C ASP A 60 -0.63 12.45 -21.24
N ILE A 61 0.47 12.17 -20.52
CA ILE A 61 0.91 12.92 -19.34
C ILE A 61 1.19 14.39 -19.71
N SER A 62 1.96 14.62 -20.77
CA SER A 62 2.28 15.97 -21.25
C SER A 62 1.04 16.76 -21.64
N GLN A 63 0.11 16.13 -22.37
CA GLN A 63 -1.15 16.76 -22.77
C GLN A 63 -2.02 17.06 -21.56
N PHE A 64 -2.15 16.13 -20.60
CA PHE A 64 -2.89 16.34 -19.37
C PHE A 64 -2.34 17.57 -18.63
N LYS A 65 -1.04 17.58 -18.34
CA LYS A 65 -0.35 18.68 -17.66
C LYS A 65 -0.61 20.04 -18.33
N LYS A 66 -0.49 20.11 -19.67
CA LYS A 66 -0.75 21.33 -20.45
C LYS A 66 -2.22 21.75 -20.40
N SER A 67 -3.15 20.80 -20.55
CA SER A 67 -4.59 21.09 -20.61
C SER A 67 -5.20 21.53 -19.28
N THR A 68 -4.65 21.06 -18.16
CA THR A 68 -5.12 21.40 -16.82
C THR A 68 -4.30 22.51 -16.15
N ASN A 69 -3.17 22.91 -16.76
CA ASN A 69 -2.25 23.92 -16.24
C ASN A 69 -1.79 23.64 -14.80
N VAL A 70 -1.44 22.37 -14.53
CA VAL A 70 -0.93 21.93 -13.23
C VAL A 70 0.60 21.88 -13.23
N ASP A 71 1.21 22.24 -12.09
CA ASP A 71 2.67 22.22 -11.95
C ASP A 71 3.23 20.80 -11.79
N LYS A 72 2.48 19.95 -11.05
CA LYS A 72 2.86 18.59 -10.70
C LYS A 72 1.82 17.58 -11.18
N VAL A 73 2.30 16.41 -11.57
CA VAL A 73 1.49 15.26 -11.93
C VAL A 73 2.03 14.06 -11.16
N ILE A 74 1.12 13.31 -10.54
CA ILE A 74 1.39 12.04 -9.87
C ILE A 74 0.58 10.98 -10.62
N VAL A 75 1.23 9.87 -10.95
CA VAL A 75 0.61 8.73 -11.61
C VAL A 75 0.43 7.63 -10.58
N LEU A 76 -0.78 7.08 -10.48
CA LEU A 76 -1.09 6.01 -9.54
C LEU A 76 -1.75 4.84 -10.28
N TRP A 77 -1.22 3.65 -10.07
CA TRP A 77 -1.79 2.41 -10.59
C TRP A 77 -2.89 1.89 -9.67
N THR A 78 -4.13 1.91 -10.16
CA THR A 78 -5.31 1.29 -9.52
C THR A 78 -6.08 0.40 -10.51
N ALA A 79 -5.36 -0.17 -11.48
CA ALA A 79 -5.92 -1.07 -12.46
C ALA A 79 -5.96 -2.51 -11.92
N ASN A 80 -6.29 -3.46 -12.79
CA ASN A 80 -6.29 -4.87 -12.45
C ASN A 80 -4.90 -5.32 -11.96
N THR A 81 -4.86 -6.18 -10.95
CA THR A 81 -3.64 -6.86 -10.52
C THR A 81 -3.04 -7.67 -11.65
N GLU A 82 -1.75 -7.45 -11.90
CA GLU A 82 -0.98 -8.19 -12.89
C GLU A 82 -0.27 -9.41 -12.25
N CYS A 83 0.15 -10.36 -13.09
CA CYS A 83 1.09 -11.39 -12.66
C CYS A 83 2.50 -10.79 -12.51
N PHE A 84 3.34 -11.43 -11.69
CA PHE A 84 4.70 -10.94 -11.49
C PHE A 84 5.52 -11.13 -12.76
N SER A 85 6.34 -10.12 -13.06
CA SER A 85 7.41 -10.24 -14.03
C SER A 85 8.57 -11.02 -13.40
N ASN A 86 9.17 -11.93 -14.16
CA ASN A 86 10.45 -12.55 -13.79
C ASN A 86 11.54 -11.48 -13.77
N ILE A 87 12.44 -11.55 -12.77
CA ILE A 87 13.65 -10.73 -12.75
C ILE A 87 14.73 -11.47 -13.54
N ILE A 88 15.15 -10.88 -14.66
CA ILE A 88 16.07 -11.49 -15.63
C ILE A 88 17.23 -10.53 -15.87
N GLU A 89 18.45 -11.02 -15.62
CA GLU A 89 19.70 -10.31 -15.91
C GLU A 89 19.79 -9.97 -17.41
N GLY A 90 20.20 -8.75 -17.73
CA GLY A 90 20.23 -8.26 -19.11
C GLY A 90 18.87 -7.80 -19.67
N VAL A 91 17.78 -7.91 -18.89
CA VAL A 91 16.42 -7.54 -19.35
C VAL A 91 15.82 -6.41 -18.51
N ASN A 92 15.63 -6.63 -17.21
CA ASN A 92 14.92 -5.70 -16.31
C ASN A 92 15.63 -5.51 -14.96
N ASP A 93 16.93 -5.80 -14.94
CA ASP A 93 17.86 -5.69 -13.82
C ASP A 93 18.49 -4.30 -13.68
N THR A 94 18.66 -3.56 -14.78
CA THR A 94 19.23 -2.19 -14.78
C THR A 94 18.39 -1.23 -15.63
N ALA A 95 18.54 0.07 -15.41
CA ALA A 95 17.85 1.10 -16.19
C ALA A 95 18.16 1.01 -17.70
N GLU A 96 19.42 0.73 -18.04
CA GLU A 96 19.89 0.60 -19.43
C GLU A 96 19.30 -0.64 -20.10
N ASN A 97 19.31 -1.78 -19.41
CA ASN A 97 18.72 -3.02 -19.92
C ASN A 97 17.21 -2.87 -20.08
N LEU A 98 16.54 -2.22 -19.12
CA LEU A 98 15.11 -1.95 -19.19
C LEU A 98 14.76 -1.11 -20.44
N LYS A 99 15.50 -0.03 -20.70
CA LYS A 99 15.31 0.80 -21.90
C LYS A 99 15.52 0.00 -23.18
N SER A 100 16.57 -0.82 -23.25
CA SER A 100 16.82 -1.72 -24.39
C SER A 100 15.68 -2.74 -24.57
N SER A 101 15.15 -3.28 -23.47
CA SER A 101 14.07 -4.26 -23.48
C SER A 101 12.74 -3.68 -23.95
N ILE A 102 12.45 -2.40 -23.65
CA ILE A 102 11.30 -1.67 -24.21
C ILE A 102 11.45 -1.54 -25.72
N ALA A 103 12.63 -1.12 -26.20
CA ALA A 103 12.90 -0.96 -27.63
C ALA A 103 12.85 -2.29 -28.41
N LYS A 104 13.08 -3.42 -27.74
CA LYS A 104 13.03 -4.78 -28.33
C LYS A 104 11.70 -5.50 -28.11
N ASP A 105 10.67 -4.82 -27.62
CA ASP A 105 9.35 -5.42 -27.34
C ASP A 105 9.39 -6.65 -26.41
N ASN A 106 10.32 -6.68 -25.45
CA ASN A 106 10.52 -7.85 -24.60
C ASN A 106 9.25 -8.23 -23.82
N SER A 107 8.80 -9.48 -23.95
CA SER A 107 7.52 -9.99 -23.41
C SER A 107 7.43 -10.03 -21.88
N GLU A 108 8.55 -9.90 -21.16
CA GLU A 108 8.57 -9.89 -19.69
C GLU A 108 8.17 -8.52 -19.10
N LEU A 109 8.14 -7.46 -19.92
CA LEU A 109 7.73 -6.13 -19.48
C LEU A 109 6.20 -6.01 -19.44
N SER A 110 5.64 -5.87 -18.24
CA SER A 110 4.21 -5.70 -18.03
C SER A 110 3.73 -4.28 -18.36
N PRO A 111 2.41 -4.06 -18.56
CA PRO A 111 1.87 -2.72 -18.73
C PRO A 111 2.23 -1.79 -17.57
N SER A 112 2.14 -2.23 -16.30
CA SER A 112 2.52 -1.39 -15.16
C SER A 112 3.99 -0.94 -15.18
N VAL A 113 4.91 -1.79 -15.65
CA VAL A 113 6.33 -1.42 -15.85
C VAL A 113 6.47 -0.31 -16.90
N LEU A 114 5.71 -0.38 -17.99
CA LEU A 114 5.72 0.66 -19.03
C LEU A 114 5.16 2.00 -18.52
N PHE A 115 4.09 1.97 -17.71
CA PHE A 115 3.57 3.17 -17.05
C PHE A 115 4.55 3.76 -16.04
N ALA A 116 5.24 2.93 -15.25
CA ALA A 116 6.26 3.37 -14.31
C ALA A 116 7.42 4.04 -15.05
N TYR A 117 7.95 3.41 -16.10
CA TYR A 117 9.01 3.97 -16.94
C TYR A 117 8.60 5.31 -17.56
N ALA A 118 7.42 5.39 -18.18
CA ALA A 118 6.91 6.61 -18.79
C ALA A 118 6.73 7.75 -17.75
N SER A 119 6.28 7.42 -16.54
CA SER A 119 6.08 8.39 -15.47
C SER A 119 7.42 8.95 -14.98
N ILE A 120 8.40 8.09 -14.75
CA ILE A 120 9.76 8.48 -14.35
C ILE A 120 10.41 9.34 -15.44
N ALA A 121 10.30 8.95 -16.71
CA ALA A 121 10.82 9.71 -17.84
C ALA A 121 10.20 11.12 -17.95
N MET A 122 8.96 11.30 -17.45
CA MET A 122 8.26 12.58 -17.40
C MET A 122 8.46 13.35 -16.09
N GLY A 123 9.33 12.87 -15.19
CA GLY A 123 9.55 13.48 -13.88
C GLY A 123 8.35 13.40 -12.93
N CYS A 124 7.43 12.47 -13.18
CA CYS A 124 6.19 12.30 -12.41
C CYS A 124 6.33 11.17 -11.41
N THR A 125 5.97 11.42 -10.14
CA THR A 125 5.94 10.38 -9.11
C THR A 125 5.00 9.24 -9.54
N TYR A 126 5.46 8.00 -9.38
CA TYR A 126 4.67 6.81 -9.70
C TYR A 126 4.36 5.99 -8.46
N ILE A 127 3.07 5.69 -8.24
CA ILE A 127 2.60 4.93 -7.07
C ILE A 127 1.93 3.65 -7.55
N ASN A 128 2.39 2.50 -7.07
CA ASN A 128 1.77 1.21 -7.33
C ASN A 128 0.77 0.82 -6.23
N GLY A 129 -0.52 0.87 -6.56
CA GLY A 129 -1.61 0.50 -5.65
C GLY A 129 -1.99 -0.98 -5.66
N SER A 130 -1.29 -1.80 -6.43
CA SER A 130 -1.59 -3.23 -6.64
C SER A 130 -0.39 -4.10 -6.25
N PRO A 131 -0.54 -5.42 -6.07
CA PRO A 131 0.51 -6.27 -5.50
C PRO A 131 1.57 -6.76 -6.49
N GLN A 132 1.44 -6.51 -7.80
CA GLN A 132 2.46 -6.94 -8.76
C GLN A 132 3.81 -6.24 -8.53
N ASN A 133 4.91 -6.90 -8.87
CA ASN A 133 6.27 -6.39 -8.73
C ASN A 133 6.67 -5.41 -9.85
N THR A 134 5.89 -4.34 -10.05
CA THR A 134 6.17 -3.29 -11.04
C THR A 134 7.58 -2.71 -10.87
N PHE A 135 8.03 -2.58 -9.62
CA PHE A 135 9.35 -2.05 -9.26
C PHE A 135 10.44 -3.11 -9.37
N VAL A 136 10.63 -3.66 -10.58
CA VAL A 136 11.80 -4.47 -10.93
C VAL A 136 13.10 -3.65 -10.72
N PRO A 137 14.26 -4.29 -10.50
CA PRO A 137 15.50 -3.57 -10.18
C PRO A 137 15.85 -2.45 -11.18
N GLY A 138 15.60 -2.65 -12.48
CA GLY A 138 15.83 -1.63 -13.49
C GLY A 138 14.91 -0.40 -13.39
N ILE A 139 13.69 -0.54 -12.85
CA ILE A 139 12.81 0.60 -12.57
C ILE A 139 13.31 1.38 -11.35
N ILE A 140 13.77 0.69 -10.30
CA ILE A 140 14.32 1.32 -9.10
C ILE A 140 15.58 2.11 -9.46
N ASP A 141 16.53 1.47 -10.17
CA ASP A 141 17.73 2.12 -10.69
C ASP A 141 17.40 3.33 -11.57
N TYR A 142 16.39 3.21 -12.44
CA TYR A 142 15.97 4.33 -13.28
C TYR A 142 15.38 5.49 -12.48
N ALA A 143 14.52 5.21 -11.49
CA ALA A 143 13.95 6.21 -10.59
C ALA A 143 15.04 6.93 -9.79
N GLU A 144 16.04 6.19 -9.31
CA GLU A 144 17.18 6.72 -8.57
C GLU A 144 18.04 7.64 -9.44
N LYS A 145 18.41 7.19 -10.66
CA LYS A 145 19.16 7.99 -11.64
C LYS A 145 18.44 9.28 -12.04
N GLN A 146 17.11 9.27 -12.12
CA GLN A 146 16.30 10.45 -12.47
C GLN A 146 15.91 11.30 -11.24
N GLY A 147 16.13 10.81 -10.02
CA GLY A 147 15.68 11.48 -8.80
C GLY A 147 14.15 11.59 -8.70
N VAL A 148 13.41 10.63 -9.27
CA VAL A 148 11.93 10.66 -9.31
C VAL A 148 11.36 9.69 -8.28
N PHE A 149 10.37 10.14 -7.53
CA PHE A 149 9.80 9.30 -6.48
C PHE A 149 8.97 8.13 -7.01
N ILE A 150 9.12 6.99 -6.37
CA ILE A 150 8.30 5.79 -6.54
C ILE A 150 7.82 5.27 -5.18
N ALA A 151 6.61 4.72 -5.13
CA ALA A 151 6.05 4.16 -3.90
C ALA A 151 5.06 3.03 -4.17
N GLY A 152 4.86 2.15 -3.19
CA GLY A 152 4.01 0.96 -3.29
C GLY A 152 4.43 -0.05 -2.22
N ASP A 153 3.99 -1.30 -2.24
CA ASP A 153 3.02 -1.92 -3.15
C ASP A 153 1.73 -2.29 -2.41
N ASP A 154 0.61 -2.30 -3.16
CA ASP A 154 -0.73 -2.77 -2.75
C ASP A 154 -1.40 -1.97 -1.61
N PHE A 155 -2.64 -1.48 -1.79
CA PHE A 155 -3.29 -0.64 -0.77
C PHE A 155 -3.54 -1.36 0.56
N LYS A 156 -3.11 -0.77 1.69
CA LYS A 156 -3.39 -1.29 3.05
C LYS A 156 -4.73 -0.76 3.57
N SER A 157 -5.84 -1.35 3.09
CA SER A 157 -7.21 -0.93 3.42
C SER A 157 -7.79 -1.53 4.71
N GLY A 158 -8.52 -2.64 4.63
CA GLY A 158 -9.29 -3.23 5.73
C GLY A 158 -8.53 -4.30 6.52
N GLN A 159 -8.61 -5.56 6.08
CA GLN A 159 -8.09 -6.74 6.81
C GLN A 159 -6.61 -6.60 7.18
N THR A 160 -5.74 -6.32 6.20
CA THR A 160 -4.29 -6.22 6.43
C THR A 160 -3.92 -5.07 7.36
N LYS A 161 -4.67 -3.97 7.32
CA LYS A 161 -4.46 -2.82 8.22
C LYS A 161 -4.73 -3.23 9.67
N ILE A 162 -5.84 -3.93 9.94
CA ILE A 162 -6.15 -4.47 11.28
C ILE A 162 -5.10 -5.51 11.69
N LYS A 163 -4.72 -6.43 10.81
CA LYS A 163 -3.69 -7.45 11.07
C LYS A 163 -2.38 -6.81 11.55
N SER A 164 -1.91 -5.77 10.87
CA SER A 164 -0.67 -5.06 11.23
C SER A 164 -0.74 -4.33 12.59
N VAL A 165 -1.94 -4.02 13.09
CA VAL A 165 -2.13 -3.48 14.45
C VAL A 165 -2.19 -4.60 15.46
N LEU A 166 -2.94 -5.67 15.16
CA LEU A 166 -3.20 -6.74 16.10
C LEU A 166 -1.94 -7.55 16.40
N VAL A 167 -1.14 -7.88 15.38
CA VAL A 167 0.11 -8.64 15.58
C VAL A 167 1.14 -7.82 16.36
N ASP A 168 1.27 -6.52 16.06
CA ASP A 168 2.12 -5.59 16.83
C ASP A 168 1.68 -5.55 18.31
N PHE A 169 0.37 -5.47 18.56
CA PHE A 169 -0.18 -5.53 19.91
C PHE A 169 0.10 -6.87 20.62
N LEU A 170 -0.19 -8.01 19.98
CA LEU A 170 -0.05 -9.33 20.60
C LEU A 170 1.42 -9.60 20.96
N VAL A 171 2.33 -9.44 20.00
CA VAL A 171 3.77 -9.66 20.21
C VAL A 171 4.32 -8.64 21.22
N GLY A 172 3.91 -7.37 21.12
CA GLY A 172 4.30 -6.33 22.07
C GLY A 172 3.81 -6.57 23.50
N ALA A 173 2.72 -7.33 23.67
CA ALA A 173 2.19 -7.75 24.97
C ALA A 173 2.82 -9.06 25.49
N GLY A 174 3.78 -9.65 24.78
CA GLY A 174 4.38 -10.93 25.16
C GLY A 174 3.48 -12.15 24.88
N ILE A 175 2.47 -12.00 24.02
CA ILE A 175 1.59 -13.08 23.56
C ILE A 175 2.16 -13.58 22.24
N LYS A 176 2.24 -14.92 22.06
CA LYS A 176 2.86 -15.53 20.88
C LYS A 176 1.80 -16.02 19.90
N PRO A 177 1.44 -15.27 18.84
CA PRO A 177 0.69 -15.81 17.72
C PRO A 177 1.39 -17.05 17.13
N VAL A 178 0.68 -18.17 17.05
CA VAL A 178 1.19 -19.41 16.44
C VAL A 178 0.39 -19.81 15.20
N SER A 179 -0.84 -19.30 15.04
CA SER A 179 -1.64 -19.47 13.83
C SER A 179 -2.43 -18.22 13.50
N ILE A 180 -2.39 -17.82 12.22
CA ILE A 180 -3.12 -16.70 11.65
C ILE A 180 -3.81 -17.21 10.38
N VAL A 181 -5.14 -17.30 10.41
CA VAL A 181 -5.93 -17.74 9.25
C VAL A 181 -6.79 -16.58 8.78
N SER A 182 -6.54 -16.08 7.58
CA SER A 182 -7.20 -14.91 6.99
C SER A 182 -8.03 -15.30 5.76
N TYR A 183 -9.34 -15.50 5.93
CA TYR A 183 -10.28 -15.74 4.84
C TYR A 183 -10.90 -14.43 4.33
N ASN A 184 -11.15 -14.37 3.03
CA ASN A 184 -11.77 -13.23 2.38
C ASN A 184 -12.71 -13.68 1.26
N HIS A 185 -13.83 -12.99 1.08
CA HIS A 185 -14.59 -13.07 -0.16
C HIS A 185 -15.19 -11.74 -0.60
N LEU A 186 -15.24 -11.52 -1.91
CA LEU A 186 -15.75 -10.31 -2.56
C LEU A 186 -16.32 -10.63 -3.95
N GLY A 187 -17.24 -9.82 -4.45
CA GLY A 187 -18.00 -10.03 -5.68
C GLY A 187 -17.76 -8.99 -6.78
N ASN A 188 -16.89 -8.02 -6.54
CA ASN A 188 -16.51 -7.01 -7.52
C ASN A 188 -15.49 -7.56 -8.55
N ASN A 189 -15.06 -6.70 -9.49
CA ASN A 189 -14.11 -7.12 -10.54
C ASN A 189 -12.74 -7.55 -9.98
N ASP A 190 -12.34 -7.02 -8.83
CA ASP A 190 -11.08 -7.41 -8.18
C ASP A 190 -11.11 -8.87 -7.72
N GLY A 191 -12.19 -9.28 -7.04
CA GLY A 191 -12.43 -10.69 -6.70
C GLY A 191 -12.50 -11.60 -7.94
N LYS A 192 -13.09 -11.11 -9.03
CA LYS A 192 -13.21 -11.88 -10.28
C LYS A 192 -11.86 -12.18 -10.93
N ILE A 193 -10.87 -11.30 -10.78
CA ILE A 193 -9.49 -11.53 -11.26
C ILE A 193 -8.82 -12.62 -10.43
N CYS A 194 -9.11 -12.67 -9.12
CA CYS A 194 -8.53 -13.66 -8.20
C CYS A 194 -8.98 -15.12 -8.46
N GLN A 195 -10.06 -15.34 -9.22
CA GLN A 195 -10.57 -16.69 -9.49
C GLN A 195 -9.77 -17.50 -10.51
N HIS A 196 -9.13 -16.84 -11.45
CA HIS A 196 -8.42 -17.54 -12.52
C HIS A 196 -6.94 -17.49 -12.19
N PRO A 197 -6.34 -18.59 -11.69
CA PRO A 197 -4.92 -18.75 -11.86
C PRO A 197 -4.66 -18.72 -13.35
N ASN A 198 -3.88 -17.75 -13.84
CA ASN A 198 -3.52 -17.71 -15.24
C ASN A 198 -2.84 -19.04 -15.59
N SER A 199 -3.57 -19.86 -16.33
CA SER A 199 -3.11 -21.07 -16.97
C SER A 199 -2.26 -20.65 -18.16
N LEU A 200 -0.97 -20.39 -17.93
CA LEU A 200 0.10 -20.33 -18.94
C LEU A 200 1.43 -20.11 -18.17
N ASP A 201 2.03 -21.21 -17.71
CA ASP A 201 3.47 -21.43 -17.41
C ASP A 201 4.32 -20.41 -16.63
N ARG A 202 3.77 -19.29 -16.14
CA ARG A 202 4.44 -18.44 -15.16
C ARG A 202 4.05 -18.97 -13.78
N LYS A 203 5.04 -19.52 -13.06
CA LYS A 203 4.93 -20.37 -11.85
C LYS A 203 4.06 -19.88 -10.68
N SER A 204 3.40 -18.72 -10.77
CA SER A 204 2.55 -18.17 -9.71
C SER A 204 1.30 -17.48 -10.28
N SER A 205 0.15 -17.80 -9.69
CA SER A 205 -1.16 -17.26 -10.05
C SER A 205 -1.37 -15.86 -9.46
N ASN A 206 -2.28 -15.05 -10.03
CA ASN A 206 -2.69 -13.76 -9.44
C ASN A 206 -3.09 -13.88 -7.95
N PHE A 207 -3.67 -15.01 -7.57
CA PHE A 207 -4.00 -15.37 -6.20
C PHE A 207 -2.76 -15.50 -5.29
N SER A 208 -1.69 -16.13 -5.79
CA SER A 208 -0.42 -16.31 -5.06
C SER A 208 0.20 -14.96 -4.66
N TYR A 209 0.00 -13.90 -5.45
CA TYR A 209 0.60 -12.59 -5.20
C TYR A 209 -0.14 -11.77 -4.14
N PHE A 210 -1.47 -11.78 -4.15
CA PHE A 210 -2.25 -11.24 -3.04
C PHE A 210 -1.96 -11.98 -1.73
N GLN A 211 -1.65 -13.27 -1.80
CA GLN A 211 -1.22 -14.04 -0.64
C GLN A 211 0.14 -13.56 -0.14
N ILE A 212 1.14 -13.37 -1.01
CA ILE A 212 2.47 -12.86 -0.62
C ILE A 212 2.37 -11.49 0.08
N SER A 213 1.67 -10.50 -0.53
CA SER A 213 1.56 -9.16 0.07
C SER A 213 0.82 -9.14 1.40
N LYS A 214 -0.14 -10.06 1.60
CA LYS A 214 -0.91 -10.21 2.84
C LYS A 214 -0.23 -11.07 3.90
N SER A 215 0.72 -11.91 3.51
CA SER A 215 1.46 -12.80 4.40
C SER A 215 2.66 -12.11 5.03
N ASN A 216 3.45 -11.36 4.25
CA ASN A 216 4.71 -10.76 4.72
C ASN A 216 4.53 -9.66 5.79
N VAL A 217 3.30 -9.19 6.02
CA VAL A 217 3.01 -8.07 6.95
C VAL A 217 3.29 -8.39 8.42
N VAL A 218 3.53 -9.67 8.76
CA VAL A 218 3.79 -10.12 10.15
C VAL A 218 5.26 -10.44 10.40
N ASP A 219 6.08 -10.54 9.36
CA ASP A 219 7.45 -11.07 9.44
C ASP A 219 8.34 -10.22 10.36
N ASP A 220 8.35 -8.90 10.18
CA ASP A 220 9.15 -7.98 10.99
C ASP A 220 8.77 -8.00 12.47
N MET A 221 7.48 -8.23 12.78
CA MET A 221 7.04 -8.33 14.17
C MET A 221 7.44 -9.65 14.82
N VAL A 222 7.37 -10.76 14.08
CA VAL A 222 7.86 -12.07 14.55
C VAL A 222 9.36 -12.01 14.82
N GLU A 223 10.13 -11.41 13.90
CA GLU A 223 11.59 -11.25 14.03
C GLU A 223 11.99 -10.28 15.15
N SER A 224 11.10 -9.38 15.58
CA SER A 224 11.40 -8.39 16.62
C SER A 224 11.46 -8.95 18.05
N ASN A 225 11.06 -10.21 18.27
CA ASN A 225 10.97 -10.81 19.61
C ASN A 225 11.53 -12.24 19.64
N ASP A 226 12.82 -12.35 19.94
CA ASP A 226 13.59 -13.58 20.04
C ASP A 226 13.28 -14.42 21.31
N ILE A 227 12.55 -13.84 22.28
CA ILE A 227 12.03 -14.56 23.45
C ILE A 227 10.84 -15.44 23.05
N LEU A 228 9.94 -14.91 22.21
CA LEU A 228 8.75 -15.64 21.77
C LEU A 228 9.05 -16.59 20.60
N TYR A 229 9.89 -16.16 19.65
CA TYR A 229 10.19 -16.90 18.43
C TYR A 229 11.67 -17.21 18.31
N LYS A 230 12.00 -18.46 17.98
CA LYS A 230 13.36 -18.85 17.62
C LYS A 230 13.74 -18.25 16.26
N PRO A 231 15.04 -18.11 15.96
CA PRO A 231 15.48 -17.70 14.62
C PRO A 231 14.87 -18.56 13.51
N GLY A 232 14.14 -17.93 12.60
CA GLY A 232 13.44 -18.59 11.48
C GLY A 232 12.10 -19.25 11.84
N GLU A 233 11.66 -19.20 13.09
CA GLU A 233 10.33 -19.64 13.50
C GLU A 233 9.28 -18.64 13.02
N LYS A 234 8.19 -19.15 12.42
CA LYS A 234 7.05 -18.34 11.96
C LYS A 234 5.74 -19.00 12.39
N PRO A 235 4.68 -18.22 12.66
CA PRO A 235 3.35 -18.79 12.84
C PRO A 235 2.86 -19.44 11.55
N ASP A 236 1.97 -20.41 11.68
CA ASP A 236 1.17 -20.87 10.54
C ASP A 236 0.37 -19.69 9.99
N HIS A 237 0.56 -19.36 8.71
CA HIS A 237 -0.12 -18.22 8.10
C HIS A 237 -0.79 -18.59 6.78
N VAL A 238 -2.12 -18.58 6.78
CA VAL A 238 -2.94 -18.92 5.62
C VAL A 238 -3.77 -17.73 5.18
N VAL A 239 -3.74 -17.41 3.89
CA VAL A 239 -4.58 -16.37 3.29
C VAL A 239 -5.45 -16.98 2.20
N VAL A 240 -6.76 -16.77 2.31
CA VAL A 240 -7.74 -17.24 1.33
C VAL A 240 -8.52 -16.06 0.80
N ILE A 241 -8.77 -16.07 -0.51
CA ILE A 241 -9.60 -15.11 -1.24
C ILE A 241 -10.52 -15.91 -2.17
N LYS A 242 -11.83 -15.69 -2.06
CA LYS A 242 -12.83 -16.31 -2.94
C LYS A 242 -13.68 -15.23 -3.60
N TYR A 243 -14.06 -15.47 -4.84
CA TYR A 243 -15.04 -14.62 -5.50
C TYR A 243 -16.44 -15.13 -5.22
N VAL A 244 -17.27 -14.25 -4.68
CA VAL A 244 -18.66 -14.51 -4.35
C VAL A 244 -19.46 -13.33 -4.92
N PRO A 245 -20.05 -13.47 -6.13
CA PRO A 245 -20.66 -12.35 -6.85
C PRO A 245 -21.67 -11.55 -6.03
N TYR A 246 -22.43 -12.24 -5.17
CA TYR A 246 -23.53 -11.66 -4.41
C TYR A 246 -23.13 -10.49 -3.51
N VAL A 247 -21.92 -10.52 -2.92
CA VAL A 247 -21.50 -9.47 -1.98
C VAL A 247 -20.98 -8.21 -2.67
N GLY A 248 -20.82 -8.22 -4.00
CA GLY A 248 -20.35 -7.05 -4.76
C GLY A 248 -19.04 -6.48 -4.19
N ASP A 249 -19.00 -5.16 -3.97
CA ASP A 249 -17.85 -4.46 -3.37
C ASP A 249 -17.74 -4.62 -1.84
N SER A 250 -18.79 -5.12 -1.19
CA SER A 250 -18.87 -5.36 0.26
C SER A 250 -18.12 -6.63 0.65
N LYS A 251 -16.79 -6.57 0.52
CA LYS A 251 -15.86 -7.63 0.88
C LYS A 251 -16.05 -8.06 2.34
N ARG A 252 -16.04 -9.36 2.58
CA ARG A 252 -16.04 -9.93 3.93
C ARG A 252 -14.67 -10.51 4.26
N ALA A 253 -14.12 -10.11 5.39
CA ALA A 253 -12.89 -10.64 5.95
C ALA A 253 -13.21 -11.40 7.25
N LEU A 254 -12.72 -12.62 7.34
CA LEU A 254 -12.81 -13.47 8.52
C LEU A 254 -11.41 -13.89 8.91
N ASP A 255 -10.98 -13.51 10.11
CA ASP A 255 -9.65 -13.80 10.60
C ASP A 255 -9.73 -14.55 11.93
N GLU A 256 -8.90 -15.57 12.09
CA GLU A 256 -8.66 -16.25 13.36
C GLU A 256 -7.19 -16.11 13.73
N TYR A 257 -6.93 -15.63 14.95
CA TYR A 257 -5.61 -15.55 15.54
C TYR A 257 -5.58 -16.47 16.75
N THR A 258 -4.76 -17.53 16.68
CA THR A 258 -4.50 -18.42 17.81
C THR A 258 -3.10 -18.17 18.33
N SER A 259 -2.99 -17.93 19.63
CA SER A 259 -1.75 -17.58 20.31
C SER A 259 -1.51 -18.47 21.53
N GLU A 260 -0.24 -18.75 21.80
CA GLU A 260 0.20 -19.34 23.06
C GLU A 260 0.36 -18.25 24.13
N ILE A 261 -0.08 -18.57 25.35
CA ILE A 261 0.06 -17.73 26.55
C ILE A 261 0.68 -18.56 27.69
N MET A 262 0.88 -17.93 28.86
CA MET A 262 1.54 -18.56 29.99
C MET A 262 0.94 -19.93 30.37
N MET A 263 1.80 -20.81 30.91
CA MET A 263 1.41 -22.11 31.48
C MET A 263 0.68 -23.05 30.51
N GLY A 264 1.00 -22.97 29.21
CA GLY A 264 0.38 -23.82 28.18
C GLY A 264 -1.05 -23.43 27.82
N GLY A 265 -1.52 -22.25 28.26
CA GLY A 265 -2.81 -21.72 27.85
C GLY A 265 -2.81 -21.24 26.39
N SER A 266 -4.00 -21.09 25.83
CA SER A 266 -4.22 -20.51 24.50
C SER A 266 -5.12 -19.29 24.55
N ASN A 267 -4.91 -18.37 23.61
CA ASN A 267 -5.80 -17.27 23.33
C ASN A 267 -6.25 -17.36 21.86
N THR A 268 -7.56 -17.24 21.62
CA THR A 268 -8.13 -17.24 20.27
C THR A 268 -8.95 -15.97 20.06
N ILE A 269 -8.65 -15.24 18.99
CA ILE A 269 -9.39 -14.05 18.57
C ILE A 269 -9.99 -14.34 17.19
N VAL A 270 -11.32 -14.32 17.10
CA VAL A 270 -12.06 -14.43 15.84
C VAL A 270 -12.62 -13.06 15.47
N ILE A 271 -12.31 -12.59 14.26
CA ILE A 271 -12.72 -11.29 13.75
C ILE A 271 -13.54 -11.49 12.50
N HIS A 272 -14.73 -10.90 12.46
CA HIS A 272 -15.49 -10.69 11.24
C HIS A 272 -15.51 -9.20 10.92
N ASN A 273 -15.06 -8.86 9.71
CA ASN A 273 -15.01 -7.49 9.24
C ASN A 273 -15.73 -7.37 7.88
N THR A 274 -16.69 -6.45 7.82
CA THR A 274 -17.37 -6.06 6.57
C THR A 274 -16.68 -4.83 6.02
N CYS A 275 -16.02 -4.98 4.89
CA CYS A 275 -15.22 -3.97 4.23
C CYS A 275 -15.91 -3.54 2.94
N GLU A 276 -16.45 -2.32 2.91
CA GLU A 276 -16.77 -1.66 1.63
C GLU A 276 -15.45 -1.26 0.97
N ASP A 277 -14.92 -2.14 0.12
CA ASP A 277 -13.48 -2.14 -0.22
C ASP A 277 -13.08 -0.88 -0.99
N SER A 278 -13.92 -0.44 -1.93
CA SER A 278 -13.71 0.81 -2.67
C SER A 278 -13.81 2.04 -1.76
N LEU A 279 -14.69 2.03 -0.76
CA LEU A 279 -14.84 3.14 0.20
C LEU A 279 -13.67 3.21 1.19
N LEU A 280 -13.03 2.08 1.49
CA LEU A 280 -11.80 2.05 2.28
C LEU A 280 -10.55 2.39 1.44
N ALA A 281 -10.50 1.98 0.17
CA ALA A 281 -9.37 2.24 -0.71
C ALA A 281 -9.32 3.67 -1.25
N THR A 282 -10.47 4.30 -1.55
CA THR A 282 -10.50 5.65 -2.14
C THR A 282 -9.81 6.71 -1.26
N PRO A 283 -10.04 6.79 0.07
CA PRO A 283 -9.31 7.71 0.93
C PRO A 283 -7.80 7.44 0.97
N ILE A 284 -7.40 6.17 0.88
CA ILE A 284 -5.97 5.79 0.82
C ILE A 284 -5.32 6.32 -0.46
N ILE A 285 -6.01 6.26 -1.60
CA ILE A 285 -5.54 6.86 -2.86
C ILE A 285 -5.32 8.37 -2.68
N LEU A 286 -6.25 9.06 -2.02
CA LEU A 286 -6.11 10.49 -1.74
C LEU A 286 -4.91 10.77 -0.84
N ASP A 287 -4.76 10.03 0.27
CA ASP A 287 -3.64 10.19 1.20
C ASP A 287 -2.29 9.92 0.53
N LEU A 288 -2.21 8.90 -0.33
CA LEU A 288 -1.00 8.58 -1.10
C LEU A 288 -0.59 9.75 -1.99
N ILE A 289 -1.54 10.32 -2.74
CA ILE A 289 -1.28 11.45 -3.65
C ILE A 289 -0.89 12.70 -2.84
N ILE A 290 -1.63 13.02 -1.77
CA ILE A 290 -1.41 14.21 -0.95
C ILE A 290 -0.04 14.14 -0.26
N LEU A 291 0.28 13.01 0.38
CA LEU A 291 1.54 12.84 1.08
C LEU A 291 2.72 12.75 0.10
N ALA A 292 2.57 12.10 -1.05
CA ALA A 292 3.61 12.07 -2.07
C ALA A 292 3.93 13.47 -2.59
N GLU A 293 2.90 14.29 -2.88
CA GLU A 293 3.10 15.68 -3.28
C GLU A 293 3.82 16.47 -2.19
N LEU A 294 3.34 16.37 -0.94
CA LEU A 294 3.90 17.09 0.19
C LEU A 294 5.36 16.72 0.44
N PHE A 295 5.66 15.42 0.56
CA PHE A 295 7.02 14.94 0.81
C PHE A 295 7.97 15.24 -0.35
N SER A 296 7.47 15.34 -1.58
CA SER A 296 8.29 15.80 -2.72
C SER A 296 8.77 17.25 -2.60
N ARG A 297 8.13 18.07 -1.75
CA ARG A 297 8.55 19.46 -1.48
C ARG A 297 9.53 19.59 -0.32
N ILE A 298 9.66 18.55 0.50
CA ILE A 298 10.54 18.58 1.67
C ILE A 298 11.97 18.37 1.22
N LYS A 299 12.86 19.24 1.69
CA LYS A 299 14.30 19.06 1.57
C LYS A 299 14.97 19.19 2.92
N ILE A 300 16.05 18.45 3.10
CA ILE A 300 16.82 18.34 4.33
C ILE A 300 18.26 18.73 4.01
N LYS A 301 18.86 19.51 4.92
CA LYS A 301 20.24 19.96 4.83
C LYS A 301 21.01 19.45 6.05
N ARG A 302 22.29 19.12 5.87
CA ARG A 302 23.20 18.85 7.00
C ARG A 302 23.70 20.17 7.58
N GLU A 303 23.95 20.20 8.89
CA GLU A 303 24.41 21.42 9.59
C GLU A 303 25.68 22.04 8.96
N ASN A 304 26.58 21.19 8.47
CA ASN A 304 27.85 21.59 7.87
C ASN A 304 27.81 21.84 6.35
N TRP A 305 26.64 21.80 5.72
CA TRP A 305 26.48 22.10 4.29
C TRP A 305 26.37 23.60 4.03
N SER A 306 26.68 24.04 2.80
CA SER A 306 26.46 25.42 2.38
C SER A 306 24.95 25.76 2.36
N ASP A 307 24.58 27.05 2.39
CA ASP A 307 23.17 27.48 2.44
C ASP A 307 22.34 27.11 1.21
N GLU A 308 22.98 26.67 0.14
CA GLU A 308 22.33 26.25 -1.11
C GLU A 308 22.21 24.73 -1.25
N GLU A 309 22.90 23.97 -0.39
CA GLU A 309 22.91 22.50 -0.43
C GLU A 309 21.75 21.90 0.35
N TYR A 310 20.84 21.25 -0.37
CA TYR A 310 19.70 20.53 0.19
C TYR A 310 19.49 19.22 -0.55
N ALA A 311 19.17 18.16 0.20
CA ALA A 311 18.81 16.86 -0.33
C ALA A 311 17.30 16.62 -0.20
N SER A 312 16.70 16.00 -1.20
CA SER A 312 15.35 15.43 -1.07
C SER A 312 15.39 14.11 -0.30
N PHE A 313 14.22 13.56 0.00
CA PHE A 313 14.13 12.15 0.39
C PHE A 313 14.63 11.22 -0.70
N HIS A 314 14.89 9.97 -0.33
CA HIS A 314 15.24 8.90 -1.26
C HIS A 314 14.10 8.68 -2.28
N PRO A 315 14.41 8.41 -3.57
CA PRO A 315 13.42 8.15 -4.62
C PRO A 315 12.40 7.06 -4.26
N VAL A 316 12.83 5.98 -3.60
CA VAL A 316 11.92 5.02 -2.96
C VAL A 316 11.29 5.63 -1.70
N MET A 317 10.02 6.06 -1.79
CA MET A 317 9.33 6.81 -0.74
C MET A 317 8.69 5.91 0.32
N SER A 318 9.53 5.29 1.15
CA SER A 318 9.09 4.42 2.26
C SER A 318 8.25 5.16 3.33
N LEU A 319 8.21 6.50 3.34
CA LEU A 319 7.30 7.29 4.17
C LEU A 319 5.82 6.97 3.92
N LEU A 320 5.48 6.43 2.74
CA LEU A 320 4.11 6.06 2.38
C LEU A 320 3.72 4.65 2.85
N SER A 321 4.59 3.94 3.57
CA SER A 321 4.36 2.55 4.01
C SER A 321 3.10 2.34 4.86
N TYR A 322 2.61 3.40 5.54
CA TYR A 322 1.34 3.38 6.27
C TYR A 322 0.14 2.99 5.38
N LEU A 323 0.24 3.28 4.09
CA LEU A 323 -0.82 3.13 3.09
C LEU A 323 -0.62 1.90 2.18
N CYS A 324 0.51 1.21 2.29
CA CYS A 324 0.90 0.07 1.44
C CYS A 324 1.02 -1.24 2.25
N LYS A 325 0.57 -2.38 1.69
CA LYS A 325 0.61 -3.70 2.34
C LYS A 325 2.02 -4.26 2.36
N ALA A 326 2.72 -4.16 1.24
CA ALA A 326 4.07 -4.65 1.04
C ALA A 326 4.96 -3.45 0.69
N PRO A 327 5.39 -2.66 1.69
CA PRO A 327 6.05 -1.40 1.42
C PRO A 327 7.39 -1.59 0.70
N LEU A 328 7.58 -0.86 -0.40
CA LEU A 328 8.87 -0.73 -1.07
C LEU A 328 9.78 0.15 -0.20
N VAL A 329 10.99 -0.35 0.07
CA VAL A 329 12.00 0.35 0.88
C VAL A 329 13.32 0.48 0.11
N PRO A 330 14.15 1.50 0.41
CA PRO A 330 15.48 1.61 -0.17
C PRO A 330 16.30 0.33 0.02
N SER A 331 17.16 0.02 -0.94
CA SER A 331 17.97 -1.20 -0.92
C SER A 331 18.81 -1.29 0.36
N GLY A 332 18.78 -2.47 1.01
CA GLY A 332 19.50 -2.73 2.27
C GLY A 332 18.87 -2.14 3.53
N THR A 333 17.68 -1.54 3.46
CA THR A 333 16.97 -1.00 4.63
C THR A 333 15.87 -1.96 5.12
N PRO A 334 15.54 -1.96 6.43
CA PRO A 334 14.53 -2.85 6.97
C PRO A 334 13.11 -2.43 6.57
N ILE A 335 12.25 -3.44 6.41
CA ILE A 335 10.80 -3.27 6.26
C ILE A 335 10.17 -3.13 7.64
N VAL A 336 9.27 -2.15 7.80
CA VAL A 336 8.47 -1.97 9.02
C VAL A 336 7.00 -2.03 8.63
N ASN A 337 6.25 -3.01 9.14
CA ASN A 337 4.83 -3.18 8.85
C ASN A 337 3.90 -2.72 9.98
N ALA A 338 4.41 -2.63 11.21
CA ALA A 338 3.65 -2.15 12.36
C ALA A 338 3.05 -0.76 12.10
N LEU A 339 1.72 -0.71 12.02
CA LEU A 339 0.98 0.46 11.53
C LEU A 339 1.17 1.70 12.41
N SER A 340 1.28 1.49 13.73
CA SER A 340 1.54 2.53 14.74
C SER A 340 2.87 3.24 14.51
N LYS A 341 3.94 2.47 14.24
CA LYS A 341 5.29 2.96 13.93
C LYS A 341 5.32 3.73 12.60
N GLN A 342 4.65 3.19 11.59
CA GLN A 342 4.53 3.86 10.27
C GLN A 342 3.83 5.22 10.39
N ARG A 343 2.75 5.31 11.18
CA ARG A 343 2.04 6.58 11.45
C ARG A 343 2.90 7.57 12.23
N SER A 344 3.57 7.09 13.29
CA SER A 344 4.48 7.91 14.10
C SER A 344 5.62 8.50 13.28
N CYS A 345 6.16 7.75 12.30
CA CYS A 345 7.16 8.25 11.36
C CYS A 345 6.63 9.49 10.59
N ILE A 346 5.44 9.39 10.00
CA ILE A 346 4.81 10.51 9.28
C ILE A 346 4.60 11.70 10.22
N GLU A 347 4.03 11.48 11.42
CA GLU A 347 3.77 12.55 12.38
C GLU A 347 5.06 13.26 12.81
N ASN A 348 6.14 12.52 13.07
CA ASN A 348 7.41 13.08 13.49
C ASN A 348 8.13 13.83 12.37
N VAL A 349 8.03 13.38 11.12
CA VAL A 349 8.52 14.15 9.96
C VAL A 349 7.79 15.48 9.86
N MET A 350 6.45 15.47 9.99
CA MET A 350 5.65 16.68 9.95
C MET A 350 5.95 17.64 11.11
N LYS A 351 6.21 17.11 12.31
CA LYS A 351 6.66 17.90 13.48
C LYS A 351 8.01 18.55 13.26
N ALA A 352 8.96 17.84 12.68
CA ALA A 352 10.27 18.39 12.36
C ALA A 352 10.16 19.61 11.41
N CYS A 353 9.23 19.57 10.44
CA CYS A 353 8.99 20.70 9.53
C CYS A 353 8.49 21.98 10.22
N ILE A 354 7.95 21.90 11.44
CA ILE A 354 7.48 23.05 12.22
C ILE A 354 8.31 23.28 13.49
N GLY A 355 9.51 22.69 13.57
CA GLY A 355 10.43 22.89 14.69
C GLY A 355 10.00 22.22 16.00
N LEU A 356 9.12 21.21 15.95
CA LEU A 356 8.74 20.44 17.13
C LEU A 356 9.58 19.16 17.25
N PRO A 357 9.96 18.77 18.48
CA PRO A 357 10.63 17.50 18.72
C PRO A 357 9.69 16.31 18.46
N PRO A 358 10.25 15.11 18.19
CA PRO A 358 9.46 13.90 18.04
C PRO A 358 8.79 13.49 19.35
N ASP A 359 7.65 12.79 19.25
CA ASP A 359 6.96 12.26 20.43
C ASP A 359 7.71 11.10 21.05
N ASN A 360 8.18 11.29 22.28
CA ASN A 360 8.83 10.23 23.07
C ASN A 360 7.87 9.47 23.99
N ASN A 361 6.64 9.97 24.18
CA ASN A 361 5.60 9.39 25.05
C ASN A 361 5.99 9.21 26.54
N MET A 362 7.13 9.75 26.98
CA MET A 362 7.64 9.54 28.34
C MET A 362 6.81 10.27 29.39
N THR A 363 6.30 11.48 29.07
CA THR A 363 5.47 12.31 29.97
C THR A 363 6.06 12.45 31.39
N LEU A 364 7.38 12.70 31.47
CA LEU A 364 8.13 12.70 32.74
C LEU A 364 7.69 13.82 33.69
N GLU A 365 7.18 14.91 33.16
CA GLU A 365 6.51 16.00 33.88
C GLU A 365 5.30 15.55 34.72
N HIS A 366 4.80 14.33 34.49
CA HIS A 366 3.73 13.70 35.27
C HIS A 366 4.19 12.49 36.09
N LYS A 367 5.48 12.10 35.99
CA LYS A 367 6.02 10.87 36.58
C LYS A 367 7.23 11.10 37.49
N VAL A 368 7.88 12.25 37.40
CA VAL A 368 9.10 12.59 38.14
C VAL A 368 8.78 13.72 39.13
N PRO A 369 8.83 13.46 40.46
CA PRO A 369 8.36 14.41 41.47
C PRO A 369 8.93 15.84 41.35
N PHE A 370 10.21 15.99 41.00
CA PHE A 370 10.82 17.32 40.86
C PHE A 370 10.51 18.03 39.52
N LEU A 371 9.94 17.32 38.53
CA LEU A 371 9.47 17.89 37.27
C LEU A 371 7.98 18.24 37.29
N MET A 372 7.23 17.71 38.26
CA MET A 372 5.80 17.98 38.44
C MET A 372 5.60 19.39 39.00
N LYS A 373 5.35 20.38 38.13
CA LYS A 373 4.93 21.73 38.54
C LYS A 373 3.58 21.65 39.25
N ASP A 374 3.41 22.30 40.41
CA ASP A 374 2.18 22.48 41.22
C ASP A 374 0.89 21.91 40.58
N ILE A 375 0.82 20.58 40.51
CA ILE A 375 -0.36 19.90 39.99
C ILE A 375 -1.36 20.02 41.12
N SER A 376 -2.46 20.76 40.88
CA SER A 376 -3.56 20.92 41.83
C SER A 376 -3.81 19.59 42.54
N THR A 377 -3.79 19.59 43.87
CA THR A 377 -3.83 18.39 44.74
C THR A 377 -5.09 17.53 44.59
N GLU A 378 -6.03 17.90 43.71
CA GLU A 378 -7.19 17.10 43.38
C GLU A 378 -6.91 16.18 42.18
N PRO A 379 -6.93 14.84 42.36
CA PRO A 379 -6.95 13.94 41.22
C PRO A 379 -8.22 14.21 40.42
N LYS A 380 -8.08 14.53 39.11
CA LYS A 380 -9.22 14.56 38.18
C LYS A 380 -9.87 13.18 38.21
N SER A 381 -10.93 13.03 39.01
CA SER A 381 -11.52 11.73 39.33
C SER A 381 -11.86 10.98 38.04
N LYS A 382 -11.37 9.74 37.89
CA LYS A 382 -11.96 8.81 36.93
C LYS A 382 -13.46 8.78 37.22
N LYS A 383 -14.29 9.19 36.25
CA LYS A 383 -15.75 9.02 36.32
C LYS A 383 -16.04 7.52 36.39
N LEU A 384 -16.01 6.94 37.59
CA LEU A 384 -16.64 5.67 37.88
C LEU A 384 -18.14 5.88 37.68
N LYS A 385 -18.71 5.31 36.62
CA LYS A 385 -20.17 5.20 36.49
C LYS A 385 -20.65 4.38 37.69
N ARG A 386 -21.22 5.06 38.70
CA ARG A 386 -22.06 4.39 39.70
C ARG A 386 -23.24 3.80 38.94
N ILE A 387 -23.36 2.48 38.97
CA ILE A 387 -24.59 1.79 38.60
C ILE A 387 -25.52 2.00 39.80
N GLU A 388 -26.53 2.85 39.64
CA GLU A 388 -27.62 2.92 40.61
C GLU A 388 -28.48 1.67 40.40
N ASN A 389 -28.41 0.73 41.36
CA ASN A 389 -29.40 -0.33 41.46
C ASN A 389 -30.73 0.32 41.88
N GLY A 390 -31.60 0.54 40.90
CA GLY A 390 -32.99 0.92 41.13
C GLY A 390 -33.73 -0.25 41.77
N SER A 391 -33.95 -0.16 43.08
CA SER A 391 -35.00 -0.90 43.78
C SER A 391 -36.35 -0.33 43.34
N ASN A 392 -37.19 -1.15 42.70
CA ASN A 392 -38.64 -1.01 42.76
C ASN A 392 -39.18 -2.05 43.72
#